data_AF-A0A3D5FBS1-F1
#
_entry.id   AF-A0A3D5FBS1-F1
#
_cell.length_a   1.000
_cell.length_b   1.000
_cell.length_c   1.000
_cell.angle_alpha   90.00
_cell.angle_beta   90.00
_cell.angle_gamma   90.00
#
_symmetry.space_group_name_H-M   'P 1'
#
loop_
_entity.id
_entity.type
_entity.pdbx_description
1 polymer ?
#
loop_
_entity_poly.entity_id
_entity_poly.type
_entity_poly.pdbx_seq_one_letter_code
_entity_poly.pdbx_strand_id
1 'polypeptide(L)'
;GAVRDKLLHRKVTERDWVVVGATPAQLLAEGYTQVGKDFPVFLHPQTQEEYALARTERKTGGGYTGFSCHTTPDVTLEEDLLRRDLTINAMAESASGELIDPYNGQADLQQRLLRHVSSAFSEDPLRIFRVARFAARYAYLGFSVAE
;
A
#
# COMPACT_ATOMS: atom_id res chain seq x y z
N GLY A 1 -4.08 0.70 4.75
CA GLY A 1 -5.07 -0.19 5.43
C GLY A 1 -6.39 0.50 5.75
N ALA A 2 -6.37 1.81 5.97
CA ALA A 2 -7.53 2.63 6.31
C ALA A 2 -8.76 2.42 5.41
N VAL A 3 -8.58 2.40 4.08
CA VAL A 3 -9.68 2.23 3.11
C VAL A 3 -10.42 0.90 3.31
N ARG A 4 -9.69 -0.21 3.41
CA ARG A 4 -10.25 -1.54 3.72
C ARG A 4 -11.06 -1.51 5.01
N ASP A 5 -10.47 -0.97 6.08
CA ASP A 5 -11.11 -0.99 7.40
C ASP A 5 -12.37 -0.09 7.42
N LYS A 6 -12.35 1.04 6.70
CA LYS A 6 -13.53 1.89 6.47
C LYS A 6 -14.64 1.12 5.76
N LEU A 7 -14.33 0.41 4.67
CA LEU A 7 -15.29 -0.41 3.91
C LEU A 7 -15.81 -1.62 4.71
N LEU A 8 -15.05 -2.09 5.68
CA LEU A 8 -15.49 -3.11 6.65
C LEU A 8 -16.30 -2.53 7.83
N HIS A 9 -16.62 -1.23 7.81
CA HIS A 9 -17.26 -0.50 8.92
C HIS A 9 -16.52 -0.63 10.25
N ARG A 10 -15.19 -0.71 10.18
CA ARG A 10 -14.31 -0.77 11.35
C ARG A 10 -13.79 0.61 11.68
N LYS A 11 -13.44 0.80 12.95
CA LYS A 11 -12.73 2.01 13.38
C LYS A 11 -11.39 2.10 12.66
N VAL A 12 -11.21 3.17 11.88
CA VAL A 12 -9.91 3.53 11.28
C VAL A 12 -9.08 4.18 12.37
N THR A 13 -7.97 3.55 12.74
CA THR A 13 -7.06 4.05 13.79
C THR A 13 -5.93 4.88 13.21
N GLU A 14 -5.47 4.54 12.00
CA GLU A 14 -4.32 5.13 11.33
C GLU A 14 -4.68 5.38 9.86
N ARG A 15 -4.17 6.48 9.32
CA ARG A 15 -4.34 6.87 7.92
C ARG A 15 -2.97 7.02 7.29
N ASP A 16 -2.74 6.20 6.27
CA ASP A 16 -1.54 6.24 5.46
C ASP A 16 -1.89 6.93 4.14
N TRP A 17 -1.17 7.99 3.82
CA TRP A 17 -1.32 8.74 2.58
C TRP A 17 -0.29 8.30 1.56
N VAL A 18 -0.71 8.20 0.31
CA VAL A 18 0.19 8.03 -0.84
C VAL A 18 0.20 9.32 -1.64
N VAL A 19 1.39 9.82 -1.95
CA VAL A 19 1.59 11.07 -2.68
C VAL A 19 2.20 10.75 -4.04
N VAL A 20 1.46 11.12 -5.09
CA VAL A 20 1.89 10.99 -6.49
C VAL A 20 2.32 12.35 -7.03
N GLY A 21 3.25 12.39 -7.99
CA GLY A 21 3.66 13.63 -8.65
C GLY A 21 4.53 14.58 -7.82
N ALA A 22 4.89 14.22 -6.60
CA ALA A 22 5.75 15.02 -5.72
C ALA A 22 7.16 14.43 -5.61
N THR A 23 8.10 15.28 -5.17
CA THR A 23 9.49 14.91 -4.88
C THR A 23 9.77 15.02 -3.39
N PRO A 24 10.78 14.29 -2.86
CA PRO A 24 11.23 14.45 -1.48
C PRO A 24 11.53 15.91 -1.10
N ALA A 25 12.17 16.65 -2.01
CA ALA A 25 12.54 18.04 -1.78
C ALA A 25 11.31 18.96 -1.60
N GLN A 26 10.23 18.71 -2.34
CA GLN A 26 8.97 19.46 -2.17
C GLN A 26 8.33 19.19 -0.81
N LEU A 27 8.24 17.93 -0.39
CA LEU A 27 7.69 17.57 0.92
C LEU A 27 8.53 18.17 2.07
N LEU A 28 9.86 18.13 1.97
CA LEU A 28 10.74 18.76 2.95
C LEU A 28 10.57 20.29 2.98
N ALA A 29 10.40 20.94 1.82
CA ALA A 29 10.15 22.37 1.72
C ALA A 29 8.78 22.77 2.32
N GLU A 30 7.80 21.88 2.25
CA GLU A 30 6.48 22.04 2.89
C GLU A 30 6.51 21.76 4.41
N GLY A 31 7.67 21.36 4.96
CA GLY A 31 7.87 21.15 6.40
C GLY A 31 7.59 19.72 6.88
N TYR A 32 7.44 18.76 5.98
CA TYR A 32 7.32 17.36 6.36
C TYR A 32 8.65 16.82 6.90
N THR A 33 8.57 15.84 7.81
CA THR A 33 9.76 15.20 8.38
C THR A 33 9.95 13.80 7.80
N GLN A 34 11.08 13.54 7.15
CA GLN A 34 11.38 12.22 6.60
C GLN A 34 11.63 11.20 7.73
N VAL A 35 11.00 10.02 7.61
CA VAL A 35 11.15 8.89 8.54
C VAL A 35 11.65 7.67 7.77
N GLY A 36 12.72 7.06 8.29
CA GLY A 36 13.40 5.94 7.64
C GLY A 36 14.41 6.40 6.59
N LYS A 37 15.45 5.58 6.40
CA LYS A 37 16.55 5.89 5.46
C LYS A 37 16.29 5.37 4.04
N ASP A 38 15.65 4.20 3.94
CA ASP A 38 15.54 3.46 2.68
C ASP A 38 14.21 3.68 1.95
N PHE A 39 13.24 4.30 2.62
CA PHE A 39 11.89 4.50 2.10
C PHE A 39 11.46 5.96 2.28
N PRO A 40 10.91 6.61 1.24
CA PRO A 40 10.49 8.00 1.31
C PRO A 40 9.11 8.11 1.95
N VAL A 41 9.08 7.86 3.25
CA VAL A 41 7.93 8.11 4.12
C VAL A 41 8.20 9.39 4.89
N PHE A 42 7.18 10.24 4.98
CA PHE A 42 7.24 11.56 5.58
C PHE A 42 6.11 11.73 6.59
N LEU A 43 6.36 12.40 7.70
CA LEU A 43 5.35 12.76 8.68
C LEU A 43 4.85 14.18 8.41
N HIS A 44 3.54 14.33 8.40
CA HIS A 44 2.88 15.63 8.23
C HIS A 44 3.12 16.52 9.47
N PRO A 45 3.50 17.80 9.30
CA PRO A 45 4.01 18.63 10.40
C PRO A 45 2.99 18.89 11.51
N GLN A 46 1.69 18.89 11.22
CA GLN A 46 0.64 19.17 12.20
C GLN A 46 -0.08 17.91 12.69
N THR A 47 -0.27 16.92 11.84
CA THR A 47 -1.11 15.75 12.14
C THR A 47 -0.29 14.52 12.51
N GLN A 48 1.01 14.51 12.20
CA GLN A 48 1.90 13.34 12.36
C GLN A 48 1.41 12.11 11.59
N GLU A 49 0.53 12.28 10.59
CA GLU A 49 0.11 11.21 9.69
C GLU A 49 1.24 10.87 8.71
N GLU A 50 1.28 9.62 8.25
CA GLU A 50 2.32 9.11 7.35
C GLU A 50 1.96 9.40 5.88
N TYR A 51 2.90 10.00 5.14
CA TYR A 51 2.82 10.33 3.72
C TYR A 51 3.96 9.64 3.00
N ALA A 52 3.65 8.59 2.25
CA ALA A 52 4.61 7.86 1.44
C ALA A 52 4.56 8.36 -0.02
N LEU A 53 5.72 8.65 -0.61
CA LEU A 53 5.79 8.90 -2.05
C LEU A 53 5.50 7.61 -2.82
N ALA A 54 4.69 7.72 -3.87
CA ALA A 54 4.42 6.63 -4.81
C ALA A 54 5.72 6.10 -5.42
N ARG A 55 5.83 4.79 -5.56
CA ARG A 55 7.10 4.16 -5.90
C ARG A 55 6.99 2.83 -6.61
N THR A 56 7.88 2.60 -7.55
CA THR A 56 8.06 1.29 -8.18
C THR A 56 9.24 0.53 -7.55
N GLU A 57 9.20 -0.79 -7.62
CA GLU A 57 10.33 -1.67 -7.30
C GLU A 57 11.08 -1.95 -8.60
N ARG A 58 12.34 -1.52 -8.71
CA ARG A 58 13.21 -1.96 -9.82
C ARG A 58 14.25 -2.91 -9.29
N LYS A 59 14.33 -4.09 -9.91
CA LYS A 59 15.37 -5.07 -9.65
C LYS A 59 16.69 -4.55 -10.22
N THR A 60 17.58 -4.08 -9.35
CA THR A 60 18.86 -3.48 -9.74
C THR A 60 20.05 -4.44 -9.62
N GLY A 61 19.83 -5.71 -9.23
CA GLY A 61 20.91 -6.72 -9.22
C GLY A 61 20.43 -8.16 -8.97
N GLY A 62 21.38 -9.11 -9.10
CA GLY A 62 21.16 -10.52 -8.75
C GLY A 62 21.38 -10.77 -7.26
N GLY A 63 20.39 -11.35 -6.59
CA GLY A 63 20.42 -11.70 -5.15
C GLY A 63 19.22 -11.16 -4.35
N TYR A 64 19.12 -11.55 -3.08
CA TYR A 64 18.01 -11.20 -2.16
C TYR A 64 17.98 -9.71 -1.72
N THR A 65 18.99 -8.90 -2.06
CA THR A 65 19.12 -7.49 -1.64
C THR A 65 18.96 -6.47 -2.78
N GLY A 66 18.44 -6.89 -3.93
CA GLY A 66 18.52 -6.12 -5.18
C GLY A 66 17.30 -5.27 -5.56
N PHE A 67 16.63 -4.61 -4.62
CA PHE A 67 15.49 -3.73 -4.92
C PHE A 67 15.81 -2.29 -4.54
N SER A 68 15.99 -1.42 -5.55
CA SER A 68 16.02 0.03 -5.32
C SER A 68 14.61 0.60 -5.44
N CYS A 69 14.21 1.41 -4.47
CA CYS A 69 12.97 2.18 -4.57
C CYS A 69 13.18 3.32 -5.57
N HIS A 70 12.41 3.31 -6.64
CA HIS A 70 12.35 4.43 -7.58
C HIS A 70 11.10 5.24 -7.29
N THR A 71 11.31 6.48 -6.87
CA THR A 71 10.25 7.39 -6.42
C THR A 71 10.35 8.65 -7.26
N THR A 72 9.93 8.52 -8.51
CA THR A 72 9.95 9.61 -9.48
C THR A 72 8.51 10.14 -9.67
N PRO A 73 8.33 11.44 -10.00
CA PRO A 73 7.00 12.04 -10.10
C PRO A 73 6.07 11.38 -11.15
N ASP A 74 6.64 10.67 -12.12
CA ASP A 74 5.94 9.90 -13.15
C ASP A 74 5.34 8.59 -12.64
N VAL A 75 5.73 8.12 -11.44
CA VAL A 75 5.11 6.93 -10.85
C VAL A 75 3.65 7.20 -10.54
N THR A 76 2.78 6.42 -11.16
CA THR A 76 1.33 6.52 -11.00
C THR A 76 0.87 5.86 -9.71
N LEU A 77 -0.32 6.24 -9.24
CA LEU A 77 -0.99 5.57 -8.13
C LEU A 77 -1.18 4.09 -8.42
N GLU A 78 -1.58 3.75 -9.64
CA GLU A 78 -1.83 2.36 -10.05
C GLU A 78 -0.57 1.49 -9.91
N GLU A 79 0.59 1.99 -10.36
CA GLU A 79 1.87 1.30 -10.21
C GLU A 79 2.28 1.09 -8.73
N ASP A 80 2.00 2.05 -7.85
CA ASP A 80 2.21 1.87 -6.40
C ASP A 80 1.21 0.89 -5.77
N LEU A 81 -0.02 0.79 -6.29
CA LEU A 81 -0.99 -0.18 -5.83
C LEU A 81 -0.61 -1.60 -6.30
N LEU A 82 -0.01 -1.75 -7.49
CA LEU A 82 0.39 -3.04 -8.08
C LEU A 82 1.40 -3.82 -7.23
N ARG A 83 2.30 -3.10 -6.53
CA ARG A 83 3.32 -3.71 -5.67
C ARG A 83 2.79 -4.20 -4.32
N ARG A 84 1.53 -3.89 -3.98
CA ARG A 84 0.95 -4.30 -2.69
C ARG A 84 0.68 -5.81 -2.68
N ASP A 85 0.51 -6.33 -1.47
CA ASP A 85 0.36 -7.77 -1.26
C ASP A 85 -1.00 -8.28 -1.73
N LEU A 86 -2.07 -7.68 -1.23
CA LEU A 86 -3.45 -8.12 -1.45
C LEU A 86 -4.30 -7.05 -2.14
N THR A 87 -5.24 -7.47 -2.99
CA THR A 87 -6.22 -6.59 -3.68
C THR A 87 -6.98 -5.72 -2.69
N ILE A 88 -7.43 -6.31 -1.58
CA ILE A 88 -8.12 -5.59 -0.49
C ILE A 88 -7.26 -4.50 0.20
N ASN A 89 -5.94 -4.54 0.03
CA ASN A 89 -5.01 -3.52 0.52
C ASN A 89 -4.54 -2.58 -0.61
N ALA A 90 -4.89 -2.88 -1.86
CA ALA A 90 -4.52 -2.16 -3.07
C ALA A 90 -5.64 -1.23 -3.56
N MET A 91 -6.33 -0.59 -2.60
CA MET A 91 -7.29 0.47 -2.84
C MET A 91 -6.79 1.79 -2.25
N ALA A 92 -7.17 2.89 -2.88
CA ALA A 92 -6.93 4.24 -2.40
C ALA A 92 -8.25 5.03 -2.37
N GLU A 93 -8.31 6.06 -1.53
CA GLU A 93 -9.40 7.01 -1.51
C GLU A 93 -8.81 8.40 -1.70
N SER A 94 -9.35 9.17 -2.64
CA SER A 94 -8.91 10.53 -2.88
C SER A 94 -9.36 11.47 -1.75
N ALA A 95 -8.81 12.68 -1.70
CA ALA A 95 -9.24 13.69 -0.73
C ALA A 95 -10.71 14.11 -0.90
N SER A 96 -11.31 13.91 -2.08
CA SER A 96 -12.74 14.14 -2.33
C SER A 96 -13.63 12.96 -1.94
N GLY A 97 -13.05 11.85 -1.47
CA GLY A 97 -13.76 10.64 -1.09
C GLY A 97 -14.03 9.67 -2.25
N GLU A 98 -13.43 9.91 -3.42
CA GLU A 98 -13.52 8.98 -4.56
C GLU A 98 -12.67 7.74 -4.30
N LEU A 99 -13.29 6.57 -4.41
CA LEU A 99 -12.59 5.29 -4.28
C LEU A 99 -11.90 4.92 -5.59
N ILE A 100 -10.60 4.68 -5.51
CA ILE A 100 -9.76 4.23 -6.61
C ILE A 100 -9.39 2.77 -6.35
N ASP A 101 -9.91 1.87 -7.17
CA ASP A 101 -9.75 0.42 -7.01
C ASP A 101 -9.46 -0.27 -8.37
N PRO A 102 -8.23 -0.14 -8.91
CA PRO A 102 -7.86 -0.75 -10.20
C PRO A 102 -7.78 -2.28 -10.15
N TYR A 103 -7.69 -2.88 -8.95
CA TYR A 103 -7.44 -4.33 -8.77
C TYR A 103 -8.62 -5.09 -8.16
N ASN A 104 -9.83 -4.52 -8.20
CA ASN A 104 -11.07 -5.14 -7.71
C ASN A 104 -11.04 -5.54 -6.22
N GLY A 105 -10.29 -4.81 -5.40
CA GLY A 105 -10.21 -5.00 -3.97
C GLY A 105 -11.58 -4.87 -3.27
N GLN A 106 -12.50 -4.04 -3.76
CA GLN A 106 -13.85 -3.92 -3.19
C GLN A 106 -14.64 -5.21 -3.38
N ALA A 107 -14.56 -5.82 -4.57
CA ALA A 107 -15.26 -7.08 -4.87
C ALA A 107 -14.69 -8.23 -4.01
N ASP A 108 -13.36 -8.35 -3.91
CA ASP A 108 -12.73 -9.34 -3.06
C ASP A 108 -13.07 -9.09 -1.57
N LEU A 109 -13.16 -7.83 -1.13
CA LEU A 109 -13.55 -7.51 0.25
C LEU A 109 -14.98 -7.94 0.58
N GLN A 110 -15.90 -7.79 -0.37
CA GLN A 110 -17.29 -8.24 -0.25
C GLN A 110 -17.38 -9.77 -0.22
N GLN A 111 -16.60 -10.45 -1.06
CA GLN A 111 -16.53 -11.92 -1.13
C GLN A 111 -15.69 -12.53 0.01
N ARG A 112 -15.03 -11.71 0.83
CA ARG A 112 -14.13 -12.14 1.90
C ARG A 112 -12.91 -12.92 1.37
N LEU A 113 -12.37 -12.49 0.23
CA LEU A 113 -11.22 -13.14 -0.40
C LEU A 113 -9.92 -12.38 -0.15
N LEU A 114 -8.87 -13.13 0.18
CA LEU A 114 -7.49 -12.66 0.23
C LEU A 114 -6.81 -13.07 -1.08
N ARG A 115 -6.91 -12.19 -2.08
CA ARG A 115 -6.32 -12.37 -3.41
C ARG A 115 -5.07 -11.50 -3.55
N HIS A 116 -4.01 -12.06 -4.13
CA HIS A 116 -2.80 -11.28 -4.41
C HIS A 116 -3.02 -10.32 -5.60
N VAL A 117 -2.35 -9.16 -5.59
CA VAL A 117 -2.53 -8.14 -6.64
C VAL A 117 -1.93 -8.58 -7.98
N SER A 118 -0.73 -9.16 -7.93
CA SER A 118 0.05 -9.54 -9.12
C SER A 118 0.78 -10.86 -8.92
N SER A 119 1.18 -11.50 -10.03
CA SER A 119 1.96 -12.75 -10.02
C SER A 119 3.34 -12.59 -9.37
N ALA A 120 3.87 -11.36 -9.30
CA ALA A 120 5.10 -11.02 -8.59
C ALA A 120 5.00 -11.29 -7.07
N PHE A 121 3.81 -11.58 -6.54
CA PHE A 121 3.61 -12.02 -5.17
C PHE A 121 4.49 -13.22 -4.78
N SER A 122 4.67 -14.17 -5.70
CA SER A 122 5.48 -15.37 -5.46
C SER A 122 6.98 -15.10 -5.38
N GLU A 123 7.43 -13.90 -5.77
CA GLU A 123 8.86 -13.53 -5.75
C GLU A 123 9.36 -13.11 -4.37
N ASP A 124 8.44 -12.79 -3.44
CA ASP A 124 8.77 -12.40 -2.07
C ASP A 124 8.12 -13.38 -1.06
N PRO A 125 8.91 -14.31 -0.47
CA PRO A 125 8.42 -15.28 0.51
C PRO A 125 7.75 -14.65 1.73
N LEU A 126 8.10 -13.40 2.09
CA LEU A 126 7.50 -12.71 3.23
C LEU A 126 6.01 -12.39 2.98
N ARG A 127 5.61 -12.27 1.71
CA ARG A 127 4.20 -12.02 1.36
C ARG A 127 3.31 -13.21 1.73
N ILE A 128 3.80 -14.44 1.65
CA ILE A 128 3.06 -15.64 2.09
C ILE A 128 2.74 -15.56 3.59
N PHE A 129 3.74 -15.23 4.43
CA PHE A 129 3.52 -15.06 5.87
C PHE A 129 2.56 -13.91 6.18
N ARG A 130 2.60 -12.82 5.41
CA ARG A 130 1.66 -11.70 5.55
C ARG A 130 0.23 -12.16 5.25
N VAL A 131 0.01 -12.94 4.20
CA VAL A 131 -1.32 -13.47 3.85
C VAL A 131 -1.81 -14.44 4.91
N ALA A 132 -0.98 -15.36 5.40
CA ALA A 132 -1.35 -16.25 6.50
C ALA A 132 -1.75 -15.46 7.76
N ARG A 133 -0.99 -14.40 8.09
CA ARG A 133 -1.33 -13.50 9.20
C ARG A 133 -2.66 -12.78 8.96
N PHE A 134 -2.94 -12.32 7.74
CA PHE A 134 -4.22 -11.70 7.40
C PHE A 134 -5.39 -12.69 7.46
N ALA A 135 -5.20 -13.92 6.97
CA ALA A 135 -6.18 -15.00 7.07
C ALA A 135 -6.54 -15.27 8.54
N ALA A 136 -5.53 -15.41 9.42
CA ALA A 136 -5.77 -15.58 10.84
C ALA A 136 -6.46 -14.36 11.47
N ARG A 137 -6.01 -13.14 11.14
CA ARG A 137 -6.58 -11.89 11.68
C ARG A 137 -8.04 -11.69 11.28
N TYR A 138 -8.43 -12.10 10.08
CA TYR A 138 -9.78 -11.88 9.54
C TYR A 138 -10.62 -13.16 9.43
N ALA A 139 -10.16 -14.27 10.01
CA ALA A 139 -10.88 -15.54 10.05
C ALA A 139 -12.30 -15.39 10.63
N TYR A 140 -12.47 -14.59 11.69
CA TYR A 140 -13.79 -14.36 12.30
C TYR A 140 -14.75 -13.56 11.41
N LEU A 141 -14.25 -12.90 10.35
CA LEU A 141 -15.06 -12.22 9.33
C LEU A 141 -15.35 -13.12 8.12
N GLY A 142 -14.89 -14.38 8.15
CA GLY A 142 -15.08 -15.35 7.08
C GLY A 142 -14.10 -15.21 5.92
N PHE A 143 -12.94 -14.56 6.12
CA PHE A 143 -11.95 -14.44 5.05
C PHE A 143 -11.26 -15.77 4.72
N SER A 144 -11.10 -16.04 3.44
CA SER A 144 -10.32 -17.17 2.90
C SER A 144 -9.31 -16.70 1.87
N VAL A 145 -8.28 -17.51 1.61
CA VAL A 145 -7.34 -17.26 0.51
C VAL A 145 -8.04 -17.60 -0.80
N ALA A 146 -7.92 -16.71 -1.78
CA ALA A 146 -8.47 -16.94 -3.10
C ALA A 146 -7.74 -18.09 -3.81
N GLU A 147 -8.47 -18.85 -4.63
CA GLU A 147 -7.89 -19.83 -5.57
C GLU A 147 -7.14 -19.13 -6.71
#